data_AF-X6CQ35-F1
#
_entry.id   AF-X6CQ35-F1
#
_cell.length_a   1.000
_cell.length_b   1.000
_cell.length_c   1.000
_cell.angle_alpha   90.00
_cell.angle_beta   90.00
_cell.angle_gamma   90.00
#
_symmetry.space_group_name_H-M   'P 1'
#
loop_
_entity.id
_entity.type
_entity.pdbx_description
1 polymer ?
#
loop_
_entity_poly.entity_id
_entity_poly.type
_entity_poly.pdbx_seq_one_letter_code
_entity_poly.pdbx_strand_id
1 'polypeptide(L)'
;MKTDEQAQGKAGATTDQQAQGKTKMKTDEQAQGKAGTTTDQQAQGKTKMKTDEQAQGKAGTSTDQQAQGKTKMKTDEQAQGKAGATTDQQAQGKTKMKTDEQAPR
;
A
#
# COMPACT_ATOMS: atom_id res chain seq x y z
N MET A 1 8.08 10.33 1.67
CA MET A 1 6.72 10.89 1.74
C MET A 1 5.91 10.12 2.77
N LYS A 2 4.96 10.78 3.43
CA LYS A 2 3.95 10.14 4.28
C LYS A 2 2.57 10.70 3.91
N THR A 3 1.58 9.82 3.84
CA THR A 3 0.18 10.16 3.57
C THR A 3 -0.67 9.42 4.60
N ASP A 4 -1.50 10.15 5.33
CA ASP A 4 -2.34 9.59 6.39
C ASP A 4 -3.80 10.07 6.17
N GLU A 5 -4.77 9.16 6.14
CA GLU A 5 -6.20 9.48 5.91
C GLU A 5 -7.12 8.76 6.89
N GLN A 6 -8.14 9.46 7.42
CA GLN A 6 -9.11 8.90 8.37
C GLN A 6 -10.54 9.38 8.09
N ALA A 7 -11.50 8.45 8.02
CA ALA A 7 -12.92 8.78 7.82
C ALA A 7 -13.90 7.87 8.58
N GLN A 8 -15.09 8.37 8.92
CA GLN A 8 -16.17 7.55 9.50
C GLN A 8 -16.95 6.74 8.45
N GLY A 9 -16.91 7.15 7.18
CA GLY A 9 -17.65 6.52 6.09
C GLY A 9 -16.75 5.76 5.12
N LYS A 10 -16.25 6.48 4.12
CA LYS A 10 -15.27 5.97 3.17
C LYS A 10 -14.00 6.80 3.28
N ALA A 11 -12.85 6.15 3.45
CA ALA A 11 -11.54 6.73 3.26
C ALA A 11 -10.95 6.09 2.00
N GLY A 12 -10.28 6.87 1.15
CA GLY A 12 -9.48 6.29 0.08
C GLY A 12 -8.32 7.18 -0.32
N ALA A 13 -7.10 6.68 -0.14
CA ALA A 13 -5.88 7.35 -0.52
C ALA A 13 -5.34 6.77 -1.82
N THR A 14 -5.13 7.67 -2.79
CA THR A 14 -4.37 7.35 -4.01
C THR A 14 -2.99 7.98 -3.91
N THR A 15 -1.96 7.17 -4.05
CA THR A 15 -0.57 7.60 -4.07
C THR A 15 0.03 7.24 -5.42
N ASP A 16 0.31 8.24 -6.26
CA ASP A 16 1.14 8.09 -7.47
C ASP A 16 2.50 8.74 -7.21
N GLN A 17 3.58 7.96 -7.36
CA GLN A 17 4.93 8.40 -7.03
C GLN A 17 6.00 7.90 -8.00
N GLN A 18 6.76 8.85 -8.55
CA GLN A 18 8.04 8.62 -9.21
C GLN A 18 9.20 8.91 -8.26
N ALA A 19 10.05 7.90 -8.03
CA ALA A 19 11.19 7.99 -7.12
C ALA A 19 12.50 7.63 -7.82
N GLN A 20 13.50 8.51 -7.75
CA GLN A 20 14.87 8.25 -8.18
C GLN A 20 15.84 8.26 -6.99
N GLY A 21 16.76 7.31 -6.93
CA GLY A 21 17.76 7.21 -5.88
C GLY A 21 17.28 6.43 -4.64
N LYS A 22 17.49 6.97 -3.44
CA LYS A 22 17.13 6.32 -2.16
C LYS A 22 15.85 6.93 -1.61
N THR A 23 14.73 6.24 -1.71
CA THR A 23 13.42 6.78 -1.30
C THR A 23 12.72 5.91 -0.27
N LYS A 24 11.99 6.54 0.66
CA LYS A 24 11.14 5.89 1.65
C LYS A 24 9.74 6.49 1.64
N MET A 25 8.72 5.64 1.62
CA MET A 25 7.32 6.03 1.62
C MET A 25 6.49 5.22 2.62
N LYS A 26 5.49 5.87 3.19
CA LYS A 26 4.50 5.28 4.10
C LYS A 26 3.12 5.86 3.74
N THR A 27 2.12 5.00 3.62
CA THR A 27 0.73 5.40 3.46
C THR A 27 -0.08 4.70 4.54
N ASP A 28 -0.82 5.46 5.35
CA ASP A 28 -1.65 4.96 6.44
C ASP A 28 -3.09 5.36 6.22
N GLU A 29 -4.01 4.41 6.29
CA GLU A 29 -5.42 4.70 6.03
C GLU A 29 -6.35 4.00 7.00
N GLN A 30 -7.34 4.73 7.53
CA GLN A 30 -8.26 4.24 8.55
C GLN A 30 -9.72 4.63 8.26
N ALA A 31 -10.65 3.67 8.28
CA ALA A 31 -12.07 3.95 8.14
C ALA A 31 -12.99 3.14 9.07
N GLN A 32 -14.07 3.75 9.56
CA GLN A 32 -15.13 2.99 10.24
C GLN A 32 -16.05 2.25 9.25
N GLY A 33 -16.07 2.64 7.97
CA GLY A 33 -16.80 1.94 6.92
C GLY A 33 -15.87 1.22 5.96
N LYS A 34 -15.53 1.88 4.86
CA LYS A 34 -14.64 1.34 3.83
C LYS A 34 -13.33 2.12 3.78
N ALA A 35 -12.21 1.43 3.91
CA ALA A 35 -10.90 1.96 3.54
C ALA A 35 -10.52 1.37 2.17
N GLY A 36 -9.70 2.10 1.42
CA GLY A 36 -9.12 1.57 0.19
C GLY A 36 -7.91 2.37 -0.25
N THR A 37 -6.72 1.76 -0.22
CA THR A 37 -5.51 2.39 -0.73
C THR A 37 -5.20 1.95 -2.15
N THR A 38 -4.97 2.90 -3.05
CA THR A 38 -4.36 2.63 -4.36
C THR A 38 -2.97 3.24 -4.42
N THR A 39 -1.99 2.43 -4.77
CA THR A 39 -0.61 2.87 -4.93
C THR A 39 -0.13 2.56 -6.33
N ASP A 40 0.30 3.58 -7.07
CA ASP A 40 1.11 3.44 -8.27
C ASP A 40 2.52 3.96 -7.97
N GLN A 41 3.54 3.16 -8.31
CA GLN A 41 4.91 3.52 -8.02
C GLN A 41 5.87 3.15 -9.15
N GLN A 42 6.59 4.16 -9.61
CA GLN A 42 7.76 4.00 -10.47
C GLN A 42 9.04 4.36 -9.70
N ALA A 43 9.92 3.37 -9.50
CA ALA A 43 11.12 3.51 -8.69
C ALA A 43 12.39 3.16 -9.45
N GLN A 44 13.39 4.04 -9.45
CA GLN A 44 14.74 3.76 -9.92
C GLN A 44 15.74 3.90 -8.76
N GLY A 45 16.41 2.82 -8.36
CA GLY A 45 17.40 2.83 -7.28
C GLY A 45 17.03 1.96 -6.08
N LYS A 46 17.11 2.51 -4.86
CA LYS A 46 16.82 1.80 -3.61
C LYS A 46 15.56 2.36 -2.96
N THR A 47 14.43 1.69 -3.16
CA THR A 47 13.12 2.18 -2.67
C THR A 47 12.57 1.29 -1.58
N LYS A 48 11.97 1.91 -0.56
CA LYS A 48 11.21 1.21 0.48
C LYS A 48 9.83 1.83 0.65
N MET A 49 8.81 0.99 0.58
CA MET A 49 7.42 1.35 0.76
C MET A 49 6.78 0.57 1.90
N LYS A 50 5.86 1.23 2.59
CA LYS A 50 4.91 0.64 3.52
C LYS A 50 3.52 1.20 3.26
N THR A 51 2.53 0.32 3.25
CA THR A 51 1.11 0.67 3.21
C THR A 51 0.44 -0.05 4.37
N ASP A 52 -0.18 0.70 5.28
CA ASP A 52 -0.90 0.16 6.43
C ASP A 52 -2.37 0.63 6.31
N GLU A 53 -3.32 -0.29 6.13
CA GLU A 53 -4.73 0.03 5.89
C GLU A 53 -5.63 -0.68 6.91
N GLN A 54 -6.55 0.06 7.54
CA GLN A 54 -7.46 -0.46 8.56
C GLN A 54 -8.92 -0.04 8.33
N ALA A 55 -9.85 -0.99 8.40
CA ALA A 55 -11.27 -0.72 8.31
C ALA A 55 -12.12 -1.50 9.33
N GLN A 56 -13.17 -0.88 9.89
CA GLN A 56 -14.18 -1.64 10.64
C GLN A 56 -15.19 -2.36 9.71
N GLY A 57 -15.26 -1.99 8.43
CA GLY A 57 -16.08 -2.68 7.44
C GLY A 57 -15.25 -3.43 6.42
N LYS A 58 -14.82 -2.73 5.36
CA LYS A 58 -14.02 -3.33 4.28
C LYS A 58 -12.73 -2.55 4.10
N ALA A 59 -11.61 -3.25 4.07
CA ALA A 59 -10.35 -2.71 3.59
C ALA A 59 -10.06 -3.33 2.21
N GLY A 60 -9.26 -2.63 1.42
CA GLY A 60 -8.75 -3.17 0.17
C GLY A 60 -7.57 -2.36 -0.35
N THR A 61 -6.40 -2.98 -0.41
CA THR A 61 -5.23 -2.36 -1.00
C THR A 61 -5.02 -2.82 -2.44
N SER A 62 -4.72 -1.88 -3.33
CA SER A 62 -4.18 -2.16 -4.66
C SER A 62 -2.84 -1.49 -4.83
N THR A 63 -1.86 -2.24 -5.33
CA THR A 63 -0.54 -1.68 -5.62
C THR A 63 -0.08 -2.11 -7.00
N ASP A 64 0.26 -1.13 -7.83
CA ASP A 64 1.05 -1.32 -9.03
C ASP A 64 2.46 -0.77 -8.79
N GLN A 65 3.47 -1.54 -9.17
CA GLN A 65 4.86 -1.18 -8.92
C GLN A 65 5.75 -1.54 -10.10
N GLN A 66 6.36 -0.50 -10.69
CA GLN A 66 7.48 -0.63 -11.61
C GLN A 66 8.79 -0.22 -10.93
N ALA A 67 9.77 -1.12 -10.86
CA ALA A 67 11.02 -0.86 -10.18
C ALA A 67 12.27 -1.27 -10.98
N GLN A 68 13.25 -0.38 -11.08
CA GLN A 68 14.60 -0.69 -11.54
C GLN A 68 15.58 -0.55 -10.36
N GLY A 69 16.13 -1.66 -9.85
CA GLY A 69 17.06 -1.66 -8.71
C GLY A 69 16.64 -2.51 -7.52
N LYS A 70 16.79 -2.00 -6.28
CA LYS A 70 16.45 -2.73 -5.04
C LYS A 70 15.20 -2.14 -4.41
N THR A 71 14.10 -2.86 -4.45
CA THR A 71 12.83 -2.39 -3.91
C THR A 71 12.31 -3.28 -2.79
N LYS A 72 11.78 -2.67 -1.74
CA LYS A 72 11.14 -3.37 -0.64
C LYS A 72 9.76 -2.78 -0.36
N MET A 73 8.73 -3.60 -0.46
CA MET A 73 7.36 -3.23 -0.17
C MET A 73 6.82 -4.06 1.00
N LYS A 74 6.01 -3.42 1.84
CA LYS A 74 5.20 -4.09 2.86
C LYS A 74 3.79 -3.50 2.79
N THR A 75 2.80 -4.35 2.64
CA THR A 75 1.38 -4.02 2.80
C THR A 75 0.86 -4.75 4.02
N ASP A 76 0.11 -4.04 4.86
CA ASP A 76 -0.56 -4.56 6.06
C ASP A 76 -2.00 -4.09 6.01
N GLU A 77 -2.93 -5.01 5.85
CA GLU A 77 -4.34 -4.72 5.65
C GLU A 77 -5.17 -5.42 6.72
N GLN A 78 -5.96 -4.64 7.46
CA GLN A 78 -6.81 -5.16 8.54
C GLN A 78 -8.25 -4.70 8.35
N ALA A 79 -9.19 -5.63 8.32
CA ALA A 79 -10.61 -5.33 8.30
C ALA A 79 -11.37 -6.11 9.37
N GLN A 80 -12.35 -5.50 10.03
CA GLN A 80 -13.32 -6.26 10.86
C GLN A 80 -14.42 -6.92 10.01
N GLY A 81 -14.45 -6.70 8.70
CA GLY A 81 -15.34 -7.41 7.77
C GLY A 81 -14.55 -8.15 6.70
N LYS A 82 -14.22 -7.47 5.60
CA LYS A 82 -13.47 -8.07 4.49
C LYS A 82 -12.19 -7.30 4.22
N ALA A 83 -11.09 -8.02 4.10
CA ALA A 83 -9.82 -7.51 3.60
C ALA A 83 -9.50 -8.20 2.27
N GLY A 84 -8.76 -7.53 1.40
CA GLY A 84 -8.20 -8.12 0.20
C GLY A 84 -7.20 -7.19 -0.46
N ALA A 85 -5.99 -7.68 -0.66
CA ALA A 85 -4.95 -6.95 -1.34
C ALA A 85 -4.69 -7.51 -2.74
N THR A 86 -4.42 -6.60 -3.66
CA THR A 86 -3.97 -6.91 -5.01
C THR A 86 -2.64 -6.24 -5.24
N THR A 87 -1.71 -6.96 -5.87
CA THR A 87 -0.43 -6.37 -6.22
C THR A 87 0.04 -6.83 -7.58
N ASP A 88 0.27 -5.87 -8.47
CA ASP A 88 1.00 -6.06 -9.71
C ASP A 88 2.40 -5.49 -9.58
N GLN A 89 3.39 -6.18 -10.14
CA GLN A 89 4.78 -5.84 -9.95
C GLN A 89 5.63 -6.18 -11.17
N GLN A 90 6.25 -5.14 -11.74
CA GLN A 90 7.28 -5.26 -12.76
C GLN A 90 8.61 -4.77 -12.20
N ALA A 91 9.62 -5.64 -12.14
CA ALA A 91 10.91 -5.24 -11.60
C ALA A 91 12.11 -5.72 -12.42
N GLN A 92 13.00 -4.79 -12.74
CA GLN A 92 14.34 -5.06 -13.21
C GLN A 92 15.31 -4.89 -12.03
N GLY A 93 15.45 -5.94 -11.22
CA GLY A 93 16.35 -5.95 -10.07
C GLY A 93 15.86 -6.84 -8.91
N LYS A 94 16.25 -6.50 -7.68
CA LYS A 94 15.88 -7.26 -6.48
C LYS A 94 14.66 -6.63 -5.82
N THR A 95 13.51 -7.28 -5.92
CA THR A 95 12.31 -6.86 -5.21
C THR A 95 11.96 -7.82 -4.07
N LYS A 96 11.52 -7.25 -2.95
CA LYS A 96 10.94 -7.99 -1.83
C LYS A 96 9.58 -7.40 -1.49
N MET A 97 8.56 -8.24 -1.54
CA MET A 97 7.20 -7.89 -1.17
C MET A 97 6.74 -8.73 0.02
N LYS A 98 5.94 -8.12 0.87
CA LYS A 98 5.20 -8.79 1.93
C LYS A 98 3.82 -8.16 2.00
N THR A 99 2.81 -9.00 1.98
CA THR A 99 1.41 -8.61 2.13
C THR A 99 0.86 -9.42 3.30
N ASP A 100 0.24 -8.74 4.24
CA ASP A 100 -0.43 -9.34 5.39
C ASP A 100 -1.88 -8.85 5.38
N GLU A 101 -2.82 -9.78 5.38
CA GLU A 101 -4.26 -9.51 5.30
C GLU A 101 -4.96 -10.18 6.48
N GLN A 102 -5.67 -9.38 7.27
CA GLN A 102 -6.39 -9.85 8.45
C GLN A 102 -7.86 -9.47 8.35
N ALA A 103 -8.72 -10.48 8.30
CA ALA A 103 -10.17 -10.35 8.43
C ALA A 103 -10.71 -11.43 9.36
N PRO A 104 -11.77 -11.16 10.15
CA PRO A 104 -12.44 -12.21 10.91
C PRO A 104 -13.02 -13.26 9.95
N ARG A 105 -12.95 -14.52 10.39
CA ARG A 105 -13.50 -15.68 9.65
C ARG A 105 -15.01 -15.68 9.66
#